data_AF-A0A5K0VTF0-F1
#
_entry.id   AF-A0A5K0VTF0-F1
#
_cell.length_a   1.000
_cell.length_b   1.000
_cell.length_c   1.000
_cell.angle_alpha   90.00
_cell.angle_beta   90.00
_cell.angle_gamma   90.00
#
_symmetry.space_group_name_H-M   'P 1'
#
loop_
_entity.id
_entity.type
_entity.pdbx_description
1 polymer ?
#
loop_
_entity_poly.entity_id
_entity_poly.type
_entity_poly.pdbx_seq_one_letter_code
_entity_poly.pdbx_strand_id
1 'polypeptide(L)'
;FEVIDKPCCAVSADSQGSLCQRNGSACADRNTYLYFDGSHPSNAANEILASKIYSSDVQSYAYPFNVKQLSDLDADFTHPGLISDASRDVIEMEVQ
;
A
#
# COMPACT_ATOMS: atom_id res chain seq x y z
N PHE A 1 -6.27 -12.76 -2.14
CA PHE A 1 -6.43 -13.18 -0.73
C PHE A 1 -7.24 -14.46 -0.69
N GLU A 2 -6.84 -15.38 0.17
CA GLU A 2 -7.54 -16.63 0.46
C GLU A 2 -8.41 -16.50 1.71
N VAL A 3 -7.98 -15.67 2.66
CA VAL A 3 -8.72 -15.37 3.89
C VAL A 3 -9.03 -13.88 3.95
N ILE A 4 -10.31 -13.53 4.00
CA ILE A 4 -10.78 -12.13 3.95
C ILE A 4 -11.61 -11.72 5.16
N ASP A 5 -12.05 -12.68 5.96
CA ASP A 5 -13.01 -12.51 7.07
C ASP A 5 -12.36 -12.73 8.44
N LYS A 6 -11.04 -12.95 8.49
CA LYS A 6 -10.28 -13.18 9.73
C LYS A 6 -8.96 -12.42 9.71
N PRO A 7 -8.49 -11.96 10.88
CA PRO A 7 -7.15 -11.40 11.02
C PRO A 7 -6.08 -12.51 10.88
N CYS A 8 -4.90 -12.13 10.41
CA CYS A 8 -3.73 -13.00 10.43
C CYS A 8 -3.23 -13.26 11.87
N CYS A 9 -3.33 -12.29 12.78
CA CYS A 9 -2.92 -12.48 14.17
C CYS A 9 -4.06 -12.90 15.10
N ALA A 10 -3.71 -13.56 16.21
CA ALA A 10 -4.64 -13.73 17.32
C ALA A 10 -4.95 -12.36 17.93
N VAL A 11 -6.24 -11.98 17.99
CA VAL A 11 -6.70 -10.69 18.50
C VAL A 11 -7.20 -10.80 19.94
N SER A 12 -7.02 -9.74 20.73
CA SER A 12 -7.48 -9.71 22.12
C SER A 12 -8.90 -9.18 22.25
N ALA A 13 -9.74 -9.86 23.06
CA ALA A 13 -11.06 -9.36 23.45
C ALA A 13 -10.97 -8.02 24.20
N ASP A 14 -9.90 -7.79 24.96
CA ASP A 14 -9.68 -6.52 25.68
C ASP A 14 -9.52 -5.34 24.73
N SER A 15 -9.05 -5.60 23.51
CA SER A 15 -8.94 -4.62 22.42
C SER A 15 -10.18 -4.59 21.52
N GLN A 16 -11.29 -5.18 21.96
CA GLN A 16 -12.52 -5.35 21.16
C GLN A 16 -12.26 -6.05 19.81
N GLY A 17 -11.22 -6.90 19.77
CA GLY A 17 -10.81 -7.60 18.55
C GLY A 17 -10.00 -6.76 17.56
N SER A 18 -9.76 -5.47 17.81
CA SER A 18 -9.04 -4.61 16.86
C SER A 18 -7.54 -4.88 16.80
N LEU A 19 -6.91 -5.16 17.95
CA LEU A 19 -5.46 -5.28 18.04
C LEU A 19 -5.03 -6.73 18.25
N CYS A 20 -3.85 -7.06 17.73
CA CYS A 20 -3.19 -8.33 18.04
C CYS A 20 -2.93 -8.46 19.55
N GLN A 21 -3.09 -9.66 20.06
CA GLN A 21 -2.69 -10.01 21.42
C GLN A 21 -1.16 -9.92 21.54
N ARG A 22 -0.68 -9.30 22.63
CA ARG A 22 0.74 -9.28 22.96
C ARG A 22 1.25 -10.73 23.13
N ASN A 23 2.33 -11.07 22.42
CA ASN A 23 2.90 -12.42 22.34
C ASN A 23 1.93 -13.49 21.80
N GLY A 24 0.89 -13.09 21.07
CA GLY A 24 -0.03 -13.99 20.38
C GLY A 24 0.59 -14.60 19.12
N SER A 25 -0.06 -15.64 18.59
CA SER A 25 0.32 -16.25 17.31
C SER A 25 -0.04 -15.35 16.12
N ALA A 26 0.71 -15.49 15.03
CA ALA A 26 0.37 -14.94 13.72
C ALA A 26 0.29 -16.07 12.69
N CYS A 27 -0.44 -15.84 11.60
CA CYS A 27 -0.53 -16.73 10.46
C CYS A 27 0.85 -16.98 9.84
N ALA A 28 1.03 -18.15 9.21
CA ALA A 28 2.31 -18.54 8.62
C ALA A 28 2.65 -17.73 7.36
N ASP A 29 1.66 -17.45 6.53
CA ASP A 29 1.80 -16.61 5.33
C ASP A 29 0.86 -15.40 5.42
N ARG A 30 1.44 -14.21 5.46
CA ARG A 30 0.71 -12.93 5.62
C ARG A 30 0.12 -12.43 4.30
N ASN A 31 0.61 -12.95 3.17
CA ASN A 31 0.19 -12.49 1.84
C ASN A 31 -1.16 -13.08 1.42
N THR A 32 -1.61 -14.15 2.08
CA THR A 32 -2.90 -14.78 1.81
C THR A 32 -4.06 -14.13 2.58
N TYR A 33 -3.77 -13.31 3.59
CA TYR A 33 -4.75 -12.63 4.44
C TYR A 33 -4.99 -11.18 4.01
N LEU A 34 -6.25 -10.77 3.89
CA LEU A 34 -6.61 -9.37 3.61
C LEU A 34 -6.27 -8.44 4.80
N TYR A 35 -6.47 -8.91 6.03
CA TYR A 35 -6.28 -8.15 7.26
C TYR A 35 -5.13 -8.71 8.10
N PHE A 36 -4.30 -7.82 8.67
CA PHE A 36 -3.25 -8.24 9.58
C PHE A 36 -3.79 -8.45 11.00
N ASP A 37 -4.43 -7.41 11.56
CA ASP A 37 -5.18 -7.46 12.81
C ASP A 37 -6.69 -7.30 12.53
N GLY A 38 -7.51 -7.06 13.55
CA GLY A 38 -8.96 -7.00 13.36
C GLY A 38 -9.46 -5.69 12.75
N SER A 39 -8.59 -4.76 12.36
CA SER A 39 -9.01 -3.45 11.82
C SER A 39 -8.16 -2.95 10.65
N HIS A 40 -6.91 -3.40 10.53
CA HIS A 40 -5.96 -2.90 9.54
C HIS A 40 -5.70 -3.95 8.43
N PRO A 41 -5.62 -3.51 7.16
CA PRO A 41 -5.19 -4.35 6.06
C PRO A 41 -3.78 -4.93 6.27
N SER A 42 -3.49 -6.06 5.62
CA SER A 42 -2.14 -6.61 5.55
C SER A 42 -1.21 -5.77 4.68
N ASN A 43 0.10 -6.00 4.79
CA ASN A 43 1.07 -5.36 3.90
C ASN A 43 0.76 -5.66 2.43
N ALA A 44 0.45 -6.92 2.10
CA ALA A 44 0.06 -7.30 0.73
C ALA A 44 -1.18 -6.54 0.24
N ALA A 45 -2.16 -6.29 1.10
CA ALA A 45 -3.32 -5.47 0.76
C ALA A 45 -2.95 -4.01 0.52
N ASN A 46 -2.08 -3.45 1.36
CA ASN A 46 -1.57 -2.09 1.20
C ASN A 46 -0.71 -1.94 -0.06
N GLU A 47 0.15 -2.89 -0.40
CA GLU A 47 0.97 -2.89 -1.61
C GLU A 47 0.09 -2.88 -2.88
N ILE A 48 -0.94 -3.72 -2.92
CA ILE A 48 -1.90 -3.73 -4.03
C ILE A 48 -2.60 -2.37 -4.14
N LEU A 49 -3.11 -1.83 -3.02
CA LEU A 49 -3.81 -0.55 -3.02
C LEU A 49 -2.87 0.60 -3.43
N ALA A 50 -1.65 0.63 -2.90
CA ALA A 50 -0.64 1.62 -3.22
C ALA A 50 -0.29 1.59 -4.72
N SER A 51 -0.07 0.41 -5.29
CA SER A 51 0.17 0.24 -6.74
C SER A 51 -0.97 0.81 -7.58
N LYS A 52 -2.23 0.58 -7.18
CA LYS A 52 -3.41 1.14 -7.86
C LYS A 52 -3.48 2.65 -7.74
N ILE A 53 -3.33 3.21 -6.54
CA ILE A 53 -3.33 4.66 -6.31
C ILE A 53 -2.18 5.34 -7.07
N TYR A 54 -1.04 4.65 -7.18
CA TYR A 54 0.15 5.21 -7.78
C TYR A 54 0.05 5.36 -9.31
N SER A 55 -0.46 4.33 -10.00
CA SER A 55 -0.32 4.23 -11.47
C SER A 55 -1.58 3.83 -12.25
N SER A 56 -2.68 3.46 -11.59
CA SER A 56 -3.90 3.04 -12.30
C SER A 56 -4.60 4.22 -12.97
N ASP A 57 -5.17 3.98 -14.15
CA ASP A 57 -6.04 4.94 -14.87
C ASP A 57 -7.52 4.88 -14.43
N VAL A 58 -7.87 3.92 -13.57
CA VAL A 58 -9.23 3.78 -13.03
C VAL A 58 -9.51 4.85 -11.97
N GLN A 59 -10.44 5.76 -12.27
CA GLN A 59 -10.79 6.92 -11.44
C GLN A 59 -11.31 6.58 -10.03
N SER A 60 -11.80 5.36 -9.79
CA SER A 60 -12.24 4.94 -8.45
C SER A 60 -11.07 4.72 -7.48
N TYR A 61 -9.83 4.57 -7.98
CA TYR A 61 -8.65 4.43 -7.12
C TYR A 61 -7.98 5.78 -6.84
N ALA A 62 -7.88 6.65 -7.86
CA ALA A 62 -7.35 8.00 -7.71
C ALA A 62 -8.03 8.93 -8.74
N TYR A 63 -8.41 10.13 -8.30
CA TYR A 63 -9.04 11.15 -9.15
C TYR A 63 -8.62 12.55 -8.64
N PRO A 64 -8.37 13.53 -9.53
CA PRO A 64 -8.46 13.46 -11.00
C PRO A 64 -7.23 12.89 -11.71
N PHE A 65 -6.11 12.72 -11.00
CA PHE A 65 -4.87 12.12 -11.49
C PHE A 65 -4.28 11.19 -10.42
N ASN A 66 -3.55 10.17 -10.85
CA ASN A 66 -2.82 9.28 -9.95
C ASN A 66 -1.49 9.93 -9.48
N VAL A 67 -0.83 9.31 -8.49
CA VAL A 67 0.39 9.91 -7.88
C VAL A 67 1.50 10.06 -8.91
N LYS A 68 1.66 9.11 -9.82
CA LYS A 68 2.65 9.21 -10.91
C LYS A 68 2.37 10.41 -11.83
N GLN A 69 1.13 10.58 -12.26
CA GLN A 69 0.72 11.72 -13.07
C GLN A 69 0.98 13.04 -12.32
N LEU A 70 0.65 13.09 -11.03
CA LEU A 70 0.89 14.28 -10.20
C LEU A 70 2.39 14.60 -10.10
N SER A 71 3.26 13.62 -9.89
CA SER A 71 4.71 13.84 -9.84
C SER A 71 5.29 14.31 -11.16
N ASP A 72 4.68 13.90 -12.28
CA ASP A 72 5.10 14.31 -13.62
C ASP A 72 4.65 15.74 -13.97
N LEU A 73 3.68 16.34 -13.25
CA LEU A 73 3.22 17.72 -13.50
C LEU A 73 4.26 18.78 -13.10
N ASP A 74 5.05 18.55 -12.05
CA ASP A 74 6.11 19.46 -11.62
C ASP A 74 7.32 19.46 -12.58
N ALA A 75 7.43 18.42 -13.43
CA ALA A 75 8.46 18.32 -14.46
C ALA A 75 8.20 19.20 -15.69
N ASP A 76 7.00 19.77 -15.86
CA ASP A 76 6.65 20.63 -17.00
C ASP A 76 6.90 22.13 -16.72
N PHE A 77 6.94 22.55 -15.44
CA PHE A 77 7.21 23.93 -15.04
C PHE A 77 8.69 24.23 -14.72
N THR A 78 9.52 23.20 -14.61
CA THR A 78 10.97 23.37 -14.47
C THR A 78 11.62 23.24 -15.84
N HIS A 79 12.40 24.25 -16.22
CA HIS A 79 13.11 24.33 -17.50
C HIS A 79 13.70 22.97 -17.94
N PRO A 80 13.72 22.66 -19.26
CA PRO A 80 14.13 21.36 -19.82
C PRO A 80 15.63 21.02 -19.70
N GLY A 81 16.30 21.46 -18.64
CA GLY A 81 17.73 21.22 -18.41
C GLY A 81 18.14 21.02 -16.95
N LEU A 82 17.22 20.87 -15.98
CA LEU A 82 17.59 20.77 -14.55
C LEU A 82 16.83 19.70 -13.75
N ILE A 83 16.63 18.51 -14.32
CA ILE A 83 16.46 17.31 -13.49
C ILE A 83 17.63 16.38 -13.81
N SER A 84 18.58 16.30 -12.88
CA SER A 84 19.50 15.16 -12.81
C SER A 84 18.66 13.91 -12.57
N ASP A 85 18.91 12.85 -13.34
CA ASP A 85 18.25 11.53 -13.36
C ASP A 85 17.95 10.86 -12.00
N ALA A 86 18.40 11.42 -10.87
CA ALA A 86 18.24 10.88 -9.53
C ALA A 86 16.79 10.73 -9.04
N SER A 87 15.83 11.53 -9.49
CA SER A 87 14.43 11.42 -9.00
C SER A 87 13.60 10.35 -9.72
N ARG A 88 14.02 9.92 -10.91
CA ARG A 88 13.36 8.82 -11.65
C ARG A 88 13.79 7.45 -11.09
N ASP A 89 15.05 7.32 -10.72
CA ASP A 89 15.62 6.05 -10.24
C ASP A 89 15.08 5.61 -8.87
N VAL A 90 14.72 6.57 -8.00
CA VAL A 90 14.16 6.25 -6.67
C VAL A 90 12.74 5.66 -6.77
N ILE A 91 12.00 6.01 -7.82
CA ILE A 91 10.61 5.58 -8.00
C ILE A 91 10.50 4.20 -8.65
N GLU A 92 11.39 3.87 -9.59
CA GLU A 92 11.37 2.56 -10.26
C GLU A 92 12.01 1.43 -9.43
N MET A 93 12.65 1.75 -8.30
CA MET A 93 13.38 0.78 -7.47
C MET A 93 12.52 -0.02 -6.47
N GLU A 94 11.23 0.30 -6.27
CA GLU A 94 10.37 -0.37 -5.27
C GLU A 94 9.09 -0.99 -5.85
N VAL A 95 9.09 -1.36 -7.14
CA VAL A 95 7.97 -2.11 -7.77
C VAL A 95 8.45 -3.40 -8.46
N GLN A 96 9.62 -3.92 -8.09
CA GLN A 96 10.13 -5.20 -8.61
C GLN A 96 10.33 -6.24 -7.52
#